data_AF-A0A954RI22-F1
#
_entry.id   AF-A0A954RI22-F1
#
_cell.length_a   1.000
_cell.length_b   1.000
_cell.length_c   1.000
_cell.angle_alpha   90.00
_cell.angle_beta   90.00
_cell.angle_gamma   90.00
#
_symmetry.space_group_name_H-M   'P 1'
#
loop_
_entity.id
_entity.type
_entity.pdbx_description
1 polymer ?
#
loop_
_entity_poly.entity_id
_entity_poly.type
_entity_poly.pdbx_seq_one_letter_code
_entity_poly.pdbx_strand_id
1 'polypeptide(L)' 'LYKQARAGKITNFTGIHDPYEAPVSPELTLLSANENPLQLAARVIDYLESTGKVIRRT' A
#
# COMPACT_ATOMS: atom_id res chain seq x y z
N LEU A 1 -7.47 15.98 -0.49
CA LEU A 1 -8.61 15.05 -0.41
C LEU A 1 -9.18 14.97 1.02
N TYR A 2 -8.43 14.46 2.01
CA TYR A 2 -8.89 14.32 3.40
C TYR A 2 -9.57 15.57 4.00
N LYS A 3 -9.01 16.78 3.81
CA LYS A 3 -9.63 18.04 4.26
C LYS A 3 -11.05 18.25 3.71
N GLN A 4 -11.29 17.87 2.46
CA GLN A 4 -12.59 18.01 1.81
C GLN A 4 -13.58 16.94 2.29
N ALA A 5 -13.10 15.70 2.46
CA ALA A 5 -13.90 14.62 3.02
C ALA A 5 -14.38 14.94 4.45
N ARG A 6 -13.48 15.42 5.32
CA ARG A 6 -13.86 15.86 6.69
C ARG A 6 -14.83 17.06 6.70
N ALA A 7 -14.85 17.85 5.62
CA ALA A 7 -15.79 18.96 5.45
C ALA A 7 -17.11 18.52 4.80
N GLY A 8 -17.37 17.22 4.63
CA GLY A 8 -18.60 16.67 4.06
C GLY A 8 -18.72 16.81 2.54
N LYS A 9 -17.68 17.27 1.84
CA LYS A 9 -17.71 17.49 0.38
C LYS A 9 -17.50 16.22 -0.44
N ILE A 10 -16.99 15.16 0.20
CA ILE A 10 -16.77 13.84 -0.42
C ILE A 10 -17.36 12.82 0.54
N THR A 11 -18.50 12.24 0.20
CA THR A 11 -19.33 11.44 1.12
C THR A 11 -18.91 9.98 1.21
N ASN A 12 -18.29 9.41 0.17
CA ASN A 12 -17.92 8.00 0.14
C ASN A 12 -16.40 7.87 0.21
N PHE A 13 -15.83 8.35 1.32
CA PHE A 13 -14.38 8.44 1.50
C PHE A 13 -13.93 7.37 2.49
N THR A 14 -13.18 6.39 2.00
CA THR A 14 -12.60 5.30 2.79
C THR A 14 -11.72 5.84 3.93
N GLY A 15 -11.92 5.30 5.13
CA GLY A 15 -11.25 5.74 6.37
C GLY A 15 -11.89 6.96 7.05
N ILE A 16 -12.97 7.54 6.50
CA ILE A 16 -13.76 8.59 7.15
C ILE A 16 -15.23 8.18 7.22
N HIS A 17 -15.85 7.94 6.07
CA HIS A 17 -17.26 7.58 5.95
C HIS A 17 -17.43 6.08 5.69
N ASP A 18 -16.55 5.53 4.85
CA ASP A 18 -16.56 4.10 4.51
C ASP A 18 -15.39 3.39 5.22
N PRO A 19 -15.55 2.12 5.64
CA PRO A 19 -14.48 1.36 6.26
C PRO A 19 -13.39 0.98 5.26
N TYR A 20 -12.16 0.80 5.75
CA TYR A 20 -11.11 0.08 5.03
C TYR A 20 -11.00 -1.33 5.61
N GLU A 21 -11.16 -2.34 4.76
CA GLU A 21 -10.94 -3.73 5.15
C GLU A 21 -9.52 -4.13 4.77
N ALA A 22 -8.66 -4.30 5.77
CA ALA A 22 -7.29 -4.74 5.54
C ALA A 22 -7.27 -6.17 4.94
N PRO A 23 -6.34 -6.48 4.02
CA PRO A 23 -6.21 -7.82 3.49
C PRO A 23 -5.97 -8.86 4.60
N VAL A 24 -6.72 -9.96 4.58
CA VAL A 24 -6.58 -11.04 5.58
C VAL A 24 -5.31 -11.86 5.39
N SER A 25 -4.86 -12.02 4.14
CA SER A 25 -3.67 -12.81 3.80
C SER A 25 -2.89 -12.16 2.67
N PRO A 26 -2.26 -10.98 2.92
CA PRO A 26 -1.44 -10.33 1.92
C PRO A 26 -0.13 -11.11 1.71
N GLU A 27 0.33 -11.18 0.47
CA GLU A 27 1.62 -11.79 0.14
C GLU A 27 2.81 -10.94 0.64
N LEU A 28 2.62 -9.63 0.73
CA LEU A 28 3.63 -8.68 1.23
C LEU A 28 2.94 -7.49 1.90
N THR A 29 3.38 -7.14 3.11
CA THR A 29 2.94 -5.94 3.85
C THR A 29 4.10 -4.96 4.01
N LEU A 30 3.85 -3.68 3.69
CA LEU A 30 4.83 -2.60 3.74
C LEU A 30 4.35 -1.48 4.67
N LEU A 31 5.17 -1.07 5.65
CA LEU A 31 4.79 -0.07 6.65
C LEU A 31 5.26 1.32 6.21
N SER A 32 4.56 1.89 5.23
CA SER A 32 4.93 3.16 4.59
C SER A 32 4.99 4.39 5.49
N ALA A 33 4.37 4.34 6.67
CA ALA A 33 4.45 5.43 7.64
C ALA A 33 5.83 5.58 8.28
N ASN A 34 6.62 4.51 8.34
CA ASN A 34 7.85 4.44 9.14
C ASN A 34 9.10 4.11 8.32
N GLU A 35 8.95 3.82 7.03
CA GLU A 35 10.03 3.32 6.18
C GLU A 35 10.26 4.21 4.94
N ASN A 36 11.47 4.20 4.40
CA ASN A 36 11.80 5.01 3.22
C ASN A 36 11.17 4.40 1.95
N PRO A 37 10.58 5.22 1.05
CA PRO A 37 9.97 4.73 -0.18
C PRO A 37 10.90 3.88 -1.08
N LEU A 38 12.18 4.22 -1.18
CA LEU A 38 13.14 3.45 -1.98
C LEU A 38 13.41 2.06 -1.38
N GLN A 39 13.47 1.98 -0.05
CA GLN A 39 13.65 0.71 0.65
C GLN A 39 12.41 -0.19 0.49
N LEU A 40 11.21 0.40 0.60
CA LEU A 40 9.96 -0.32 0.39
C LEU A 40 9.82 -0.82 -1.05
N ALA A 41 10.21 0.00 -2.03
CA ALA A 41 10.21 -0.40 -3.43
C ALA A 41 11.20 -1.56 -3.68
N ALA A 42 12.41 -1.49 -3.11
CA ALA A 42 13.37 -2.59 -3.20
C ALA A 42 12.80 -3.90 -2.64
N ARG A 43 12.12 -3.86 -1.49
CA ARG A 43 11.44 -5.03 -0.90
C ARG A 43 10.38 -5.64 -1.83
N VAL A 44 9.66 -4.82 -2.58
CA VAL A 44 8.70 -5.32 -3.59
C VAL A 44 9.42 -6.05 -4.71
N ILE A 45 10.50 -5.47 -5.25
CA ILE A 45 11.28 -6.09 -6.32
C ILE A 45 11.87 -7.43 -5.84
N ASP A 46 12.48 -7.47 -4.66
CA ASP A 46 13.03 -8.70 -4.08
C ASP A 46 11.95 -9.79 -3.91
N TYR A 47 10.74 -9.41 -3.49
CA TYR A 47 9.61 -10.35 -3.39
C TYR A 47 9.18 -10.88 -4.78
N LEU A 48 9.10 -10.00 -5.78
CA LEU A 48 8.74 -10.41 -7.15
C LEU A 48 9.79 -11.32 -7.79
N GLU A 49 11.08 -11.06 -7.53
CA GLU A 49 12.19 -11.90 -7.99
C GLU A 49 12.19 -13.26 -7.29
N SER A 50 12.06 -13.30 -5.97
CA SER A 50 12.06 -14.55 -5.20
C SER A 50 10.86 -15.45 -5.52
N THR A 51 9.74 -14.87 -5.94
CA THR A 51 8.56 -15.63 -6.38
C THR A 51 8.51 -15.88 -7.89
N GLY A 52 9.57 -15.54 -8.61
CA GLY A 52 9.70 -15.78 -10.06
C GLY A 52 8.73 -14.97 -10.93
N LYS A 53 8.05 -13.97 -10.36
CA LYS A 53 7.15 -13.07 -11.10
C LYS A 53 7.93 -12.06 -11.95
N VAL A 54 9.15 -11.76 -11.53
CA VAL A 54 10.13 -10.97 -12.27
C VAL A 54 11.44 -11.76 -12.29
N ILE A 55 12.17 -11.72 -13.40
CA ILE A 55 13.48 -12.38 -13.53
C ILE A 55 14.56 -11.34 -13.23
N ARG A 56 15.42 -11.63 -12.25
CA ARG A 56 16.61 -10.81 -11.99
C ARG A 56 17.56 -10.93 -13.18
N ARG A 57 17.78 -9.83 -13.89
CA ARG A 57 18.77 -9.79 -14.97
C ARG A 57 20.12 -9.43 -14.38
N THR A 58 21.11 -10.29 -14.62
CA THR A 58 22.51 -10.11 -14.24
C THR A 58 23.18 -8.98 -15.02
#